data_AF-A0A2N2FDX0-F1
#
_entry.id   AF-A0A2N2FDX0-F1
#
_cell.length_a   1.000
_cell.length_b   1.000
_cell.length_c   1.000
_cell.angle_alpha   90.00
_cell.angle_beta   90.00
_cell.angle_gamma   90.00
#
_symmetry.space_group_name_H-M   'P 1'
#
loop_
_entity.id
_entity.type
_entity.pdbx_description
1 polymer ?
#
loop_
_entity_poly.entity_id
_entity_poly.type
_entity_poly.pdbx_seq_one_letter_code
_entity_poly.pdbx_strand_id
1 'polypeptide(L)'
;MDIKIVYTGLRDGEKLYEELINIGEDILPTSHSKVMVLRPSTYFNGAKNAQEGCQSLYREIDELAMIAARHDATGIKRKLKEIVPEFTPQESGTVLSS
;
A
#
# COMPACT_ATOMS: atom_id res chain seq x y z
N MET A 1 -14.67 -38.69 -8.44
CA MET A 1 -15.47 -37.45 -8.41
C MET A 1 -14.65 -36.39 -9.13
N ASP A 2 -15.28 -35.67 -10.04
CA ASP A 2 -14.64 -34.63 -10.84
C ASP A 2 -15.05 -33.26 -10.25
N ILE A 3 -14.09 -32.45 -9.83
CA ILE A 3 -14.34 -31.13 -9.24
C ILE A 3 -14.04 -30.10 -10.32
N LYS A 4 -15.08 -29.39 -10.78
CA LYS A 4 -14.93 -28.34 -11.78
C LYS A 4 -14.20 -27.14 -11.18
N ILE A 5 -13.10 -26.73 -11.79
CA ILE A 5 -12.45 -25.45 -11.54
C ILE A 5 -13.13 -24.40 -12.44
N VAL A 6 -13.60 -23.31 -11.84
CA VAL A 6 -14.21 -22.17 -12.54
C VAL A 6 -13.40 -20.92 -12.28
N TYR A 7 -12.97 -20.25 -13.35
CA TYR A 7 -12.25 -18.98 -13.26
C TYR A 7 -13.26 -17.83 -13.22
N THR A 8 -13.22 -17.03 -12.15
CA THR A 8 -14.13 -15.88 -11.94
C THR A 8 -13.50 -14.53 -12.26
N GLY A 9 -12.23 -14.52 -12.70
CA GLY A 9 -11.44 -13.30 -12.86
C GLY A 9 -10.90 -12.77 -11.54
N LEU A 10 -10.14 -11.67 -11.63
CA LEU A 10 -9.59 -10.94 -10.47
C LEU A 10 -10.67 -10.02 -9.89
N ARG A 11 -10.67 -9.87 -8.56
CA ARG A 11 -11.49 -8.88 -7.86
C ARG A 11 -10.82 -7.51 -7.90
N ASP A 12 -11.63 -6.48 -7.63
CA ASP A 12 -11.15 -5.12 -7.43
C ASP A 12 -10.06 -5.07 -6.36
N GLY A 13 -8.89 -4.55 -6.72
CA GLY A 13 -7.71 -4.47 -5.88
C GLY A 13 -6.80 -5.71 -5.90
N GLU A 14 -7.17 -6.80 -6.59
CA GLU A 14 -6.31 -7.98 -6.69
C GLU A 14 -5.22 -7.80 -7.76
N LYS A 15 -4.00 -8.21 -7.42
CA LYS A 15 -2.87 -8.33 -8.36
C LYS A 15 -2.73 -9.79 -8.82
N LEU A 16 -2.39 -9.98 -10.09
CA LEU A 16 -2.09 -11.33 -10.62
C LEU A 16 -0.72 -11.84 -10.14
N TYR A 17 0.21 -10.91 -9.90
CA TYR A 17 1.55 -11.17 -9.39
C TYR A 17 1.88 -10.11 -8.35
N GLU A 18 2.42 -10.56 -7.21
CA GLU A 18 2.96 -9.67 -6.18
C GLU A 18 4.41 -9.29 -6.51
N GLU A 19 4.84 -8.11 -6.08
CA GLU A 19 6.24 -7.74 -6.14
C GLU A 19 7.04 -8.49 -5.05
N LEU A 20 8.22 -9.02 -5.39
CA LEU A 20 9.13 -9.60 -4.38
C LEU A 20 9.83 -8.52 -3.54
N ILE A 21 9.97 -7.32 -4.09
CA ILE A 21 10.59 -6.13 -3.50
C ILE A 21 9.91 -4.88 -4.08
N ASN A 22 9.79 -3.82 -3.30
CA ASN A 22 9.25 -2.54 -3.76
C ASN A 22 10.34 -1.62 -4.34
N ILE A 23 9.90 -0.65 -5.14
CA ILE A 23 10.79 0.37 -5.71
C ILE A 23 11.34 1.22 -4.56
N GLY A 24 12.67 1.32 -4.48
CA GLY A 24 13.34 2.05 -3.40
C GLY A 24 13.60 1.21 -2.15
N GLU A 25 13.52 -0.12 -2.22
CA GLU A 25 14.06 -0.99 -1.18
C GLU A 25 15.42 -1.54 -1.62
N ASP A 26 16.45 -1.30 -0.81
CA ASP A 26 17.78 -1.89 -1.02
C ASP A 26 17.84 -3.27 -0.37
N ILE A 27 18.30 -4.28 -1.10
CA ILE A 27 18.49 -5.63 -0.56
C ILE A 27 19.91 -5.77 -0.03
N LEU A 28 20.04 -6.15 1.24
CA LEU A 28 21.31 -6.49 1.86
C LEU A 28 21.38 -7.99 2.14
N PRO A 29 22.49 -8.66 1.77
CA PRO A 29 22.67 -10.06 2.11
C PRO A 29 22.88 -10.22 3.62
N THR A 30 22.43 -11.35 4.16
CA THR A 30 22.81 -11.79 5.50
C THR A 30 23.82 -12.93 5.42
N SER A 31 24.27 -13.44 6.58
CA SER A 31 25.11 -14.64 6.64
C SER A 31 24.44 -15.89 6.09
N HIS A 32 23.10 -15.94 6.03
CA HIS A 32 22.34 -17.05 5.48
C HIS A 32 21.82 -16.72 4.08
N SER A 33 22.14 -17.57 3.08
CA SER A 33 21.88 -17.31 1.65
C SER A 33 20.40 -17.16 1.27
N LYS A 34 19.48 -17.60 2.13
CA LYS A 34 18.02 -17.47 1.94
C LYS A 34 17.37 -16.36 2.76
N VAL A 35 18.15 -15.57 3.51
CA VAL A 35 17.64 -14.48 4.35
C VAL A 35 18.27 -13.17 3.87
N MET A 36 17.42 -12.20 3.56
CA MET A 36 17.81 -10.89 3.07
C MET A 36 17.22 -9.82 3.98
N VAL A 37 17.92 -8.69 4.14
CA VAL A 37 17.41 -7.51 4.86
C VAL A 37 17.03 -6.46 3.83
N LEU A 38 15.78 -6.02 3.86
CA LEU A 38 15.33 -4.87 3.08
C LEU A 38 15.62 -3.59 3.87
N ARG A 39 16.36 -2.67 3.25
CA ARG A 39 16.59 -1.33 3.78
C ARG A 39 15.70 -0.35 3.02
N PRO A 40 14.77 0.35 3.70
CA PRO A 40 13.96 1.37 3.05
C PRO A 40 14.83 2.55 2.61
N SER A 41 14.61 3.09 1.42
CA SER A 41 15.38 4.23 0.87
C SER A 41 14.98 5.60 1.40
N THR A 42 13.94 5.71 2.23
CA THR A 42 13.35 7.01 2.61
C THR A 42 13.38 7.26 4.12
N TYR A 43 13.98 8.39 4.49
CA TYR A 43 13.87 8.96 5.83
C TYR A 43 12.49 9.61 5.96
N PHE A 44 11.56 8.97 6.68
CA PHE A 44 10.36 9.57 7.29
C PHE A 44 9.68 10.73 6.52
N ASN A 45 9.49 10.61 5.19
CA ASN A 45 8.93 11.65 4.33
C ASN A 45 9.59 13.05 4.52
N GLY A 46 10.91 13.09 4.69
CA GLY A 46 11.68 14.32 4.89
C GLY A 46 11.80 14.78 6.35
N ALA A 47 11.31 14.00 7.33
CA ALA A 47 11.52 14.32 8.74
C ALA A 47 13.00 14.16 9.14
N LYS A 48 13.45 15.02 10.06
CA LYS A 48 14.87 15.10 10.47
C LYS A 48 15.28 13.95 11.37
N ASN A 49 14.32 13.33 12.04
CA ASN A 49 14.54 12.20 12.94
C ASN A 49 13.27 11.35 13.08
N ALA A 50 13.41 10.18 13.70
CA ALA A 50 12.32 9.23 13.90
C ALA A 50 11.16 9.79 14.74
N GLN A 51 11.44 10.63 15.73
CA GLN A 51 10.41 11.20 16.58
C GLN A 51 9.50 12.16 15.80
N GLU A 52 10.09 13.05 15.00
CA GLU A 52 9.36 13.94 14.11
C GLU A 52 8.56 13.16 13.05
N GLY A 53 9.18 12.11 12.47
CA GLY A 53 8.53 11.21 11.52
C GLY A 53 7.29 10.53 12.10
N CYS A 54 7.42 9.93 13.28
CA CYS A 54 6.30 9.31 13.99
C CYS A 54 5.19 10.32 14.29
N GLN A 55 5.53 11.51 14.81
CA GLN A 55 4.53 12.54 15.10
C GLN A 55 3.80 13.00 13.84
N SER A 56 4.50 13.14 12.71
CA SER A 56 3.87 13.47 11.44
C SER A 56 2.93 12.37 11.00
N LEU A 57 3.38 11.11 11.01
CA LEU A 57 2.58 9.96 10.61
C LEU A 57 1.29 9.82 11.44
N TYR A 58 1.36 10.03 12.77
CA TYR A 58 0.17 10.00 13.61
C TYR A 58 -0.86 11.07 13.21
N ARG A 59 -0.42 12.29 12.88
CA ARG A 59 -1.33 13.34 12.39
C ARG A 59 -1.99 12.95 11.07
N GLU A 60 -1.22 12.38 10.15
CA GLU A 60 -1.75 11.91 8.86
C GLU A 60 -2.78 10.78 9.04
N ILE A 61 -2.53 9.86 9.98
CA ILE A 61 -3.46 8.78 10.34
C ILE A 61 -4.74 9.33 10.95
N ASP A 62 -4.66 10.30 11.85
CA ASP A 62 -5.84 10.95 12.44
C ASP A 62 -6.69 11.64 11.38
N GLU A 63 -6.07 12.32 10.42
CA GLU A 63 -6.77 12.93 9.30
C GLU A 63 -7.44 11.87 8.40
N LEU A 64 -6.73 10.79 8.08
CA LEU A 64 -7.30 9.67 7.33
C LEU A 64 -8.51 9.08 8.06
N ALA A 65 -8.45 8.91 9.37
CA ALA A 65 -9.55 8.41 10.19
C ALA A 65 -10.78 9.33 10.13
N MET A 66 -10.58 10.66 10.16
CA MET A 66 -11.66 11.64 10.02
C MET A 66 -12.32 11.59 8.63
N ILE A 67 -11.53 11.41 7.56
CA ILE A 67 -12.06 11.25 6.19
C ILE A 67 -12.84 9.94 6.09
N ALA A 68 -12.30 8.85 6.64
CA ALA A 68 -12.95 7.55 6.64
C ALA A 68 -14.27 7.54 7.41
N ALA A 69 -14.35 8.25 8.54
CA ALA A 69 -15.59 8.41 9.30
C ALA A 69 -16.72 9.11 8.52
N ARG A 70 -16.38 9.83 7.44
CA ARG A 70 -17.34 10.47 6.53
C ARG A 70 -17.69 9.60 5.33
N HIS A 71 -17.17 8.38 5.25
CA HIS A 71 -17.32 7.46 4.11
C HIS A 71 -16.87 8.06 2.76
N ASP A 72 -15.92 8.99 2.78
CA ASP A 72 -15.38 9.61 1.57
C ASP A 72 -14.30 8.73 0.92
N ALA A 73 -14.74 7.80 0.06
CA ALA A 73 -13.86 6.85 -0.61
C ALA A 73 -12.77 7.53 -1.48
N THR A 74 -13.11 8.64 -2.13
CA THR A 74 -12.16 9.40 -2.96
C THR A 74 -11.12 10.09 -2.06
N GLY A 75 -11.57 10.71 -0.97
CA GLY A 75 -10.71 11.31 0.04
C GLY A 75 -9.77 10.28 0.68
N ILE A 76 -10.26 9.08 1.00
CA ILE A 76 -9.44 7.97 1.54
C ILE A 76 -8.34 7.60 0.56
N LYS A 77 -8.68 7.33 -0.71
CA LYS A 77 -7.69 6.94 -1.74
C LYS A 77 -6.62 8.02 -1.92
N ARG A 78 -7.03 9.30 -1.93
CA ARG A 78 -6.12 10.44 -2.03
C ARG A 78 -5.20 10.53 -0.81
N LYS A 79 -5.74 10.43 0.40
CA LYS A 79 -4.95 10.53 1.63
C LYS A 79 -3.98 9.35 1.78
N LEU A 80 -4.38 8.15 1.39
CA LEU A 80 -3.47 7.00 1.33
C LEU A 80 -2.33 7.21 0.34
N LYS A 81 -2.57 7.83 -0.83
CA LYS A 81 -1.52 8.18 -1.79
C LYS A 81 -0.53 9.22 -1.23
N GLU A 82 -1.01 10.15 -0.41
CA GLU A 82 -0.16 11.14 0.26
C GLU A 82 0.76 10.48 1.30
N ILE A 83 0.22 9.55 2.10
CA ILE A 83 0.97 8.84 3.17
C ILE A 83 1.94 7.82 2.58
N VAL A 84 1.50 7.08 1.55
CA VAL A 84 2.21 5.98 0.90
C VAL A 84 2.31 6.32 -0.60
N PRO A 85 3.35 7.05 -1.03
CA PRO A 85 3.48 7.51 -2.41
C PRO A 85 3.46 6.40 -3.47
N GLU A 86 3.88 5.19 -3.12
CA GLU A 86 3.86 4.00 -3.95
C GLU A 86 2.46 3.37 -4.11
N PHE A 87 1.50 3.71 -3.23
CA PHE A 87 0.14 3.22 -3.32
C PHE A 87 -0.48 3.60 -4.66
N THR A 88 -0.93 2.63 -5.45
CA THR A 88 -1.59 2.90 -6.72
C THR A 88 -3.02 2.37 -6.62
N PRO A 89 -4.02 3.25 -6.41
CA PRO A 89 -5.40 2.81 -6.34
C PRO A 89 -5.81 2.23 -7.69
N GLN A 90 -6.37 1.02 -7.69
CA GLN A 90 -7.04 0.52 -8.88
C GLN A 90 -8.33 1.33 -9.09
N GLU A 91 -8.50 1.82 -10.32
CA GLU A 91 -9.74 2.44 -10.80
C GLU A 91 -10.75 1.31 -11.00
N SER A 92 -11.49 0.95 -9.95
CA SER A 92 -12.71 0.14 -10.12
C SER A 92 -13.72 1.01 -10.84
N GLY A 93 -13.81 0.83 -12.17
CA GLY A 93 -14.91 1.38 -12.94
C GLY A 93 -16.21 0.81 -12.39
N THR A 94 -17.00 1.64 -11.73
CA THR A 94 -18.38 1.33 -11.36
C THR A 94 -19.14 0.94 -12.63
N VAL A 95 -19.19 -0.34 -12.97
CA VAL A 95 -20.13 -0.88 -13.94
C VAL A 95 -21.50 -0.97 -13.27
N LEU A 96 -22.10 0.19 -13.01
CA LEU A 96 -23.56 0.24 -12.92
C LEU A 96 -24.07 0.14 -14.36
N SER A 97 -24.21 -1.09 -14.84
CA SER A 97 -25.02 -1.39 -16.02
C SER A 97 -26.46 -0.99 -15.69
N SER A 98 -26.92 0.11 -16.31
CA SER A 98 -28.34 0.42 -16.47
C SER A 98 -28.88 -0.29 -17.71
#